data_AF-A0A1T5FIJ8-F1
#
_entry.id   AF-A0A1T5FIJ8-F1
#
_cell.length_a   1.000
_cell.length_b   1.000
_cell.length_c   1.000
_cell.angle_alpha   90.00
_cell.angle_beta   90.00
_cell.angle_gamma   90.00
#
_symmetry.space_group_name_H-M   'P 1'
#
loop_
_entity.id
_entity.type
_entity.pdbx_description
1 polymer ?
#
loop_
_entity_poly.entity_id
_entity_poly.type
_entity_poly.pdbx_seq_one_letter_code
_entity_poly.pdbx_strand_id
1 'polypeptide(L)'
;MGFTELFVSTHEEALKRAGALEGGSPAAPGAVRIPEISDFEVERLGDLAGVAVHAPGADYELAMVDVASDSLLGVPAAMVRTLAELLSYETEGEGDVLEDVAANWAAEEDMPFGPDEARGYVRRIAELAAGVDPATRSGLYVWTS
;
A
#
# COMPACT_ATOMS: atom_id res chain seq x y z
N MET A 1 5.88 6.06 -18.68
CA MET A 1 6.32 5.45 -17.42
C MET A 1 5.19 5.67 -16.44
N GLY A 2 4.63 4.55 -15.95
CA GLY A 2 3.46 4.57 -15.07
C GLY A 2 3.85 4.80 -13.61
N PHE A 3 2.85 4.91 -12.76
CA PHE A 3 3.01 4.97 -11.32
C PHE A 3 1.83 4.32 -10.61
N THR A 4 2.08 3.90 -9.38
CA THR A 4 1.05 3.51 -8.42
C THR A 4 0.92 4.59 -7.37
N GLU A 5 -0.31 4.93 -6.99
CA GLU A 5 -0.62 5.85 -5.90
C GLU A 5 -1.50 5.18 -4.85
N LEU A 6 -1.04 5.19 -3.60
CA LEU A 6 -1.78 4.72 -2.43
C LEU A 6 -2.31 5.91 -1.63
N PHE A 7 -3.57 5.86 -1.23
CA PHE A 7 -4.21 6.94 -0.48
C PHE A 7 -5.39 6.46 0.35
N VAL A 8 -5.64 7.14 1.47
CA VAL A 8 -6.84 6.93 2.30
C VAL A 8 -7.93 7.89 1.87
N SER A 9 -9.14 7.37 1.68
CA SER A 9 -10.27 8.19 1.28
C SER A 9 -11.59 7.51 1.59
N THR A 10 -12.71 8.22 1.44
CA THR A 10 -14.02 7.57 1.30
C THR A 10 -14.16 7.01 -0.13
N HIS A 11 -15.04 6.03 -0.33
CA HIS A 11 -15.23 5.43 -1.66
C HIS A 11 -15.61 6.44 -2.75
N GLU A 12 -16.51 7.39 -2.45
CA GLU A 12 -16.92 8.43 -3.40
C GLU A 12 -15.75 9.35 -3.79
N GLU A 13 -14.91 9.71 -2.83
CA GLU A 13 -13.73 10.53 -3.06
C GLU A 13 -12.61 9.76 -3.78
N ALA A 14 -12.48 8.45 -3.54
CA ALA A 14 -11.56 7.59 -4.27
C ALA A 14 -11.88 7.53 -5.77
N LEU A 15 -13.17 7.44 -6.14
CA LEU A 15 -13.59 7.49 -7.54
C LEU A 15 -13.30 8.85 -8.19
N LYS A 16 -13.58 9.95 -7.48
CA LYS A 16 -13.22 11.29 -7.95
C LYS A 16 -11.70 11.43 -8.14
N ARG A 17 -10.92 10.84 -7.24
CA ARG A 17 -9.46 10.83 -7.31
C ARG A 17 -8.96 10.02 -8.49
N ALA A 18 -9.50 8.83 -8.74
CA ALA A 18 -9.15 8.01 -9.90
C ALA A 18 -9.40 8.77 -11.21
N GLY A 19 -10.57 9.39 -11.37
CA GLY A 19 -10.84 10.22 -12.56
C GLY A 19 -9.90 11.41 -12.71
N ALA A 20 -9.47 12.02 -11.59
CA ALA A 20 -8.48 13.08 -11.62
C ALA A 20 -7.08 12.58 -12.00
N LEU A 21 -6.70 11.38 -11.55
CA LEU A 21 -5.42 10.72 -11.88
C LEU A 21 -5.34 10.35 -13.35
N GLU A 22 -6.41 9.82 -13.94
CA GLU A 22 -6.49 9.60 -15.39
C GLU A 22 -6.32 10.89 -16.20
N GLY A 23 -6.80 12.02 -15.66
CA GLY A 23 -6.58 13.36 -16.21
C GLY A 23 -5.17 13.91 -16.02
N GLY A 24 -4.25 13.18 -15.39
CA GLY A 24 -2.86 13.60 -15.16
C GLY A 24 -2.66 14.46 -13.90
N SER A 25 -3.55 14.37 -12.91
CA SER A 25 -3.43 15.17 -11.69
C SER A 25 -2.15 14.85 -10.88
N PRO A 26 -1.57 15.87 -10.21
CA PRO A 26 -0.43 15.65 -9.32
C PRO A 26 -0.81 14.80 -8.11
N ALA A 27 0.19 14.29 -7.40
CA ALA A 27 0.01 13.50 -6.19
C ALA A 27 -0.82 14.26 -5.14
N ALA A 28 -1.74 13.56 -4.49
CA ALA A 28 -2.55 14.15 -3.43
C ALA A 28 -1.69 14.36 -2.18
N PRO A 29 -1.93 15.42 -1.40
CA PRO A 29 -1.27 15.58 -0.10
C PRO A 29 -1.51 14.34 0.77
N GLY A 30 -0.42 13.78 1.31
CA GLY A 30 -0.48 12.58 2.15
C GLY A 30 -0.55 11.26 1.40
N ALA A 31 -0.76 11.25 0.08
CA ALA A 31 -0.68 10.02 -0.71
C ALA A 31 0.78 9.56 -0.89
N VAL A 32 0.95 8.26 -1.08
CA VAL A 32 2.23 7.65 -1.44
C VAL A 32 2.20 7.33 -2.93
N ARG A 33 2.97 8.08 -3.73
CA ARG A 33 3.14 7.83 -5.16
C ARG A 33 4.49 7.19 -5.42
N ILE A 34 4.48 6.06 -6.12
CA ILE A 34 5.64 5.23 -6.40
C ILE A 34 5.73 5.04 -7.92
N PRO A 35 6.78 5.54 -8.58
CA PRO A 35 6.99 5.32 -10.02
C PRO A 35 7.26 3.84 -10.31
N GLU A 36 6.83 3.38 -11.48
CA GLU A 36 7.30 2.13 -12.10
C GLU A 36 7.06 0.86 -11.29
N ILE A 37 6.05 0.86 -10.42
CA ILE A 37 5.47 -0.36 -9.84
C ILE A 37 4.02 -0.50 -10.32
N SER A 38 3.46 -1.70 -10.19
CA SER A 38 2.06 -2.05 -10.47
C SER A 38 1.29 -2.37 -9.19
N ASP A 39 0.05 -2.83 -9.33
CA ASP A 39 -0.75 -3.41 -8.25
C ASP A 39 -0.11 -4.69 -7.68
N PHE A 40 0.55 -5.49 -8.52
CA PHE A 40 1.19 -6.74 -8.09
C PHE A 40 2.29 -6.51 -7.05
N GLU A 41 3.18 -5.53 -7.25
CA GLU A 41 4.22 -5.23 -6.25
C GLU A 41 3.63 -4.74 -4.93
N VAL A 42 2.44 -4.12 -4.96
CA VAL A 42 1.71 -3.76 -3.74
C VAL A 42 1.15 -5.01 -3.06
N GLU A 43 0.58 -5.96 -3.79
CA GLU A 43 0.15 -7.26 -3.23
C GLU A 43 1.32 -8.03 -2.60
N ARG A 44 2.49 -8.06 -3.27
CA ARG A 44 3.73 -8.65 -2.73
C ARG A 44 4.12 -8.02 -1.40
N LEU A 45 3.99 -6.69 -1.25
CA LEU A 45 4.22 -6.02 0.04
C LEU A 45 3.25 -6.53 1.12
N GLY A 46 1.99 -6.78 0.77
CA GLY A 46 1.00 -7.34 1.69
C GLY A 46 1.39 -8.72 2.20
N ASP A 47 1.81 -9.60 1.29
CA ASP A 47 2.32 -10.94 1.64
C ASP A 47 3.52 -10.88 2.57
N LEU A 48 4.52 -10.04 2.24
CA LEU A 48 5.74 -9.88 3.05
C LEU A 48 5.40 -9.37 4.45
N ALA A 49 4.54 -8.35 4.54
CA ALA A 49 4.08 -7.82 5.82
C ALA A 49 3.30 -8.88 6.62
N GLY A 50 2.47 -9.69 5.96
CA GLY A 50 1.70 -10.76 6.58
C GLY A 50 2.57 -11.84 7.20
N VAL A 51 3.61 -12.28 6.49
CA VAL A 51 4.61 -13.20 7.05
C VAL A 51 5.29 -12.57 8.27
N ALA A 52 5.68 -11.31 8.17
CA ALA A 52 6.42 -10.59 9.19
C ALA A 52 5.64 -10.40 10.51
N VAL A 53 4.32 -10.17 10.44
CA VAL A 53 3.44 -10.04 11.63
C VAL A 53 2.80 -11.36 12.07
N HIS A 54 3.28 -12.51 11.56
CA HIS A 54 2.73 -13.84 11.84
C HIS A 54 1.26 -14.03 11.47
N ALA A 55 0.81 -13.36 10.40
CA ALA A 55 -0.49 -13.53 9.77
C ALA A 55 -0.41 -14.11 8.34
N PRO A 56 0.43 -15.14 8.05
CA PRO A 56 0.56 -15.66 6.69
C PRO A 56 -0.74 -16.30 6.19
N GLY A 57 -1.01 -16.19 4.89
CA GLY A 57 -2.15 -16.83 4.23
C GLY A 57 -3.48 -16.10 4.40
N ALA A 58 -3.48 -14.88 4.94
CA ALA A 58 -4.60 -13.96 4.75
C ALA A 58 -4.69 -13.51 3.29
N ASP A 59 -5.87 -13.05 2.90
CA ASP A 59 -6.13 -12.52 1.57
C ASP A 59 -5.61 -11.07 1.49
N TYR A 60 -4.51 -10.91 0.77
CA TYR A 60 -3.83 -9.64 0.51
C TYR A 60 -4.00 -9.17 -0.94
N GLU A 61 -4.84 -9.85 -1.72
CA GLU A 61 -5.13 -9.47 -3.11
C GLU A 61 -5.95 -8.19 -3.16
N LEU A 62 -5.57 -7.30 -4.08
CA LEU A 62 -6.26 -6.06 -4.31
C LEU A 62 -7.56 -6.32 -5.07
N ALA A 63 -8.64 -5.65 -4.69
CA ALA A 63 -9.96 -5.90 -5.26
C ALA A 63 -10.48 -4.70 -6.04
N MET A 64 -11.04 -4.93 -7.22
CA MET A 64 -11.78 -3.91 -7.96
C MET A 64 -12.95 -3.38 -7.11
N VAL A 65 -13.02 -2.06 -6.94
CA VAL A 65 -14.07 -1.43 -6.13
C VAL A 65 -15.18 -0.81 -6.97
N ASP A 66 -14.93 -0.57 -8.26
CA ASP A 66 -15.92 -0.06 -9.20
C ASP A 66 -15.62 -0.57 -10.62
N VAL A 67 -16.65 -1.14 -11.26
CA VAL A 67 -16.54 -1.72 -12.62
C VAL A 67 -16.31 -0.70 -13.72
N ALA A 68 -16.46 0.60 -13.42
CA ALA A 68 -16.17 1.69 -14.32
C ALA A 68 -14.74 2.23 -14.17
N SER A 69 -13.94 1.73 -13.22
CA SER A 69 -12.55 2.13 -13.01
C SER A 69 -11.67 0.92 -12.74
N ASP A 70 -11.13 0.34 -13.82
CA ASP A 70 -10.24 -0.83 -13.74
C ASP A 70 -8.92 -0.53 -13.01
N SER A 71 -8.48 0.73 -13.05
CA SER A 71 -7.25 1.18 -12.38
C SER A 71 -7.40 1.42 -10.88
N LEU A 72 -8.63 1.49 -10.33
CA LEU A 72 -8.87 1.77 -8.91
C LEU A 72 -9.18 0.48 -8.15
N LEU A 73 -8.28 0.12 -7.24
CA LEU A 73 -8.38 -1.06 -6.41
C LEU A 73 -8.51 -0.69 -4.93
N GLY A 74 -9.27 -1.49 -4.20
CA GLY A 74 -9.42 -1.41 -2.75
C GLY A 74 -8.46 -2.37 -2.08
N VAL A 75 -7.78 -1.88 -1.05
CA VAL A 75 -6.92 -2.71 -0.21
C VAL A 75 -7.76 -3.49 0.80
N PRO A 76 -7.64 -4.83 0.89
CA PRO A 76 -8.45 -5.61 1.81
C PRO A 76 -8.12 -5.28 3.27
N ALA A 77 -9.13 -5.39 4.14
CA ALA A 77 -9.00 -5.01 5.54
C ALA A 77 -7.91 -5.79 6.30
N ALA A 78 -7.61 -7.03 5.86
CA ALA A 78 -6.50 -7.82 6.41
C ALA A 78 -5.16 -7.14 6.12
N MET A 79 -4.92 -6.74 4.87
CA MET A 79 -3.71 -6.02 4.47
C MET A 79 -3.58 -4.69 5.21
N VAL A 80 -4.66 -3.90 5.32
CA VAL A 80 -4.64 -2.62 6.05
C VAL A 80 -4.17 -2.81 7.49
N ARG A 81 -4.71 -3.81 8.20
CA ARG A 81 -4.32 -4.10 9.59
C ARG A 81 -2.87 -4.54 9.68
N THR A 82 -2.47 -5.49 8.85
CA THR A 82 -1.10 -6.01 8.78
C THR A 82 -0.08 -4.89 8.51
N LEU A 83 -0.35 -4.01 7.55
CA LEU A 83 0.53 -2.87 7.24
C LEU A 83 0.62 -1.89 8.41
N ALA A 84 -0.50 -1.59 9.08
CA ALA A 84 -0.51 -0.71 10.25
C ALA A 84 0.29 -1.29 11.43
N GLU A 85 0.21 -2.62 11.64
CA GLU A 85 0.92 -3.33 12.72
C GLU A 85 2.44 -3.22 12.60
N LEU A 86 2.99 -3.10 11.38
CA LEU A 86 4.43 -2.90 11.15
C LEU A 86 5.03 -1.72 11.93
N LEU A 87 4.25 -0.67 12.22
CA LEU A 87 4.74 0.49 12.98
C LEU A 87 4.98 0.19 14.47
N SER A 88 4.41 -0.90 14.97
CA SER A 88 4.43 -1.28 16.38
C SER A 88 5.15 -2.60 16.65
N TYR A 89 5.49 -3.33 15.58
CA TYR A 89 6.08 -4.65 15.68
C TYR A 89 7.61 -4.53 15.76
N GLU A 90 8.16 -4.83 16.93
CA GLU A 90 9.60 -5.05 17.14
C GLU A 90 9.77 -6.52 17.56
N THR A 91 10.67 -7.25 16.89
CA THR A 91 11.00 -8.61 17.30
C THR A 91 12.09 -8.59 18.36
N GLU A 92 11.93 -9.39 19.42
CA GLU A 92 12.92 -9.47 20.51
C GLU A 92 14.29 -9.92 19.97
N GLY A 93 15.23 -8.98 19.89
CA GLY A 93 16.62 -9.25 19.49
C GLY A 93 16.89 -9.30 17.99
N GLU A 94 15.88 -9.13 17.13
CA GLU A 94 16.00 -9.23 15.66
C GLU A 94 15.88 -7.89 14.92
N GLY A 95 15.34 -6.84 15.55
CA GLY A 95 15.36 -5.48 15.00
C GLY A 95 13.98 -4.96 14.56
N ASP A 96 13.99 -3.91 13.73
CA ASP A 96 12.80 -3.23 13.23
C ASP A 96 12.19 -4.08 12.10
N VAL A 97 11.05 -4.74 12.35
CA VAL A 97 10.38 -5.63 11.36
C VAL A 97 10.05 -4.90 10.06
N LEU A 98 9.83 -3.58 10.13
CA LEU A 98 9.64 -2.75 8.95
C LEU A 98 10.89 -2.71 8.05
N GLU A 99 12.09 -2.70 8.64
CA GLU A 99 13.36 -2.74 7.89
C GLU A 99 13.48 -4.05 7.10
N ASP A 100 13.13 -5.19 7.70
CA ASP A 100 13.16 -6.49 7.03
C ASP A 100 12.14 -6.57 5.91
N VAL A 101 10.90 -6.11 6.13
CA VAL A 101 9.87 -6.06 5.08
C VAL A 101 10.33 -5.18 3.92
N ALA A 102 10.89 -4.01 4.22
CA ALA A 102 11.40 -3.10 3.19
C ALA A 102 12.58 -3.68 2.39
N ALA A 103 13.51 -4.35 3.07
CA ALA A 103 14.65 -4.99 2.42
C ALA A 103 14.20 -6.14 1.50
N ASN A 104 13.26 -6.97 1.96
CA ASN A 104 12.71 -8.05 1.15
C ASN A 104 11.89 -7.51 -0.02
N TRP A 105 11.09 -6.46 0.20
CA TRP A 105 10.30 -5.86 -0.88
C TRP A 105 11.19 -5.27 -1.96
N ALA A 106 12.27 -4.55 -1.61
CA ALA A 106 13.25 -4.05 -2.57
C ALA A 106 14.01 -5.16 -3.34
N ALA A 107 14.01 -6.39 -2.82
CA ALA A 107 14.66 -7.54 -3.42
C ALA A 107 13.73 -8.36 -4.33
N GLU A 108 12.43 -8.03 -4.41
CA GLU A 108 11.51 -8.61 -5.38
C GLU A 108 11.96 -8.27 -6.81
N GLU A 109 11.51 -9.07 -7.77
CA GLU A 109 11.83 -8.88 -9.19
C GLU A 109 11.30 -7.53 -9.70
N ASP A 110 12.04 -6.90 -10.61
CA ASP A 110 11.67 -5.65 -11.30
C ASP A 110 11.44 -4.40 -10.41
N MET A 111 11.86 -4.44 -9.14
CA MET A 111 11.73 -3.29 -8.26
C MET A 111 12.62 -2.10 -8.69
N PRO A 112 12.05 -0.89 -8.88
CA PRO A 112 12.78 0.26 -9.42
C PRO A 112 13.61 0.99 -8.35
N PHE A 113 13.70 0.46 -7.12
CA PHE A 113 14.36 1.11 -6.00
C PHE A 113 15.05 0.11 -5.06
N GLY A 114 16.02 0.62 -4.29
CA GLY A 114 16.76 -0.15 -3.29
C GLY A 114 16.14 -0.12 -1.88
N PRO A 115 16.74 -0.85 -0.92
CA PRO A 115 16.21 -1.00 0.44
C PRO A 115 15.97 0.31 1.20
N ASP A 116 16.85 1.30 1.04
CA ASP A 116 16.72 2.59 1.74
C ASP A 116 15.46 3.36 1.29
N GLU A 117 15.17 3.35 0.00
CA GLU A 117 13.99 4.00 -0.56
C GLU A 117 12.72 3.19 -0.25
N ALA A 118 12.80 1.85 -0.37
CA ALA A 118 11.73 0.94 0.04
C ALA A 118 11.31 1.18 1.49
N ARG A 119 12.27 1.35 2.42
CA ARG A 119 11.99 1.65 3.83
C ARG A 119 11.14 2.92 3.97
N GLY A 120 11.46 3.95 3.21
CA GLY A 120 10.70 5.21 3.19
C GLY A 120 9.29 5.03 2.64
N TYR A 121 9.10 4.17 1.64
CA TYR A 121 7.77 3.84 1.11
C TYR A 121 6.95 2.99 2.09
N VAL A 122 7.50 1.87 2.57
CA VAL A 122 6.82 0.96 3.51
C VAL A 122 6.36 1.70 4.75
N ARG A 123 7.21 2.58 5.31
CA ARG A 123 6.81 3.41 6.46
C ARG A 123 5.62 4.30 6.17
N ARG A 124 5.64 5.03 5.06
CA ARG A 124 4.53 5.94 4.70
C ARG A 124 3.25 5.16 4.36
N ILE A 125 3.37 3.97 3.77
CA ILE A 125 2.23 3.09 3.50
C ILE A 125 1.64 2.56 4.82
N ALA A 126 2.49 2.15 5.76
CA ALA A 126 2.07 1.72 7.08
C ALA A 126 1.39 2.85 7.88
N GLU A 127 1.91 4.08 7.78
CA GLU A 127 1.29 5.28 8.34
C GLU A 127 -0.08 5.59 7.71
N LEU A 128 -0.21 5.45 6.38
CA LEU A 128 -1.50 5.55 5.70
C LEU A 128 -2.48 4.49 6.22
N ALA A 129 -2.05 3.24 6.30
CA ALA A 129 -2.88 2.13 6.78
C ALA A 129 -3.35 2.35 8.23
N ALA A 130 -2.45 2.81 9.11
CA ALA A 130 -2.78 3.16 10.49
C ALA A 130 -3.73 4.36 10.61
N GLY A 131 -3.76 5.24 9.61
CA GLY A 131 -4.67 6.38 9.52
C GLY A 131 -6.09 6.06 9.05
N VAL A 132 -6.37 4.83 8.61
CA VAL A 132 -7.73 4.41 8.20
C VAL A 132 -8.64 4.37 9.43
N ASP A 133 -9.63 5.25 9.47
CA ASP A 133 -10.62 5.31 10.55
C ASP A 133 -11.90 4.54 10.18
N PRO A 134 -12.20 3.41 10.85
CA PRO A 134 -13.42 2.63 10.59
C PRO A 134 -14.72 3.43 10.77
N ALA A 135 -14.71 4.49 11.58
CA ALA A 135 -15.90 5.33 11.81
C ALA A 135 -16.24 6.24 10.62
N THR A 136 -15.26 6.55 9.77
CA THR A 136 -15.42 7.50 8.65
C THR A 136 -15.83 6.83 7.34
N ARG A 137 -16.02 5.50 7.32
CA ARG A 137 -16.17 4.70 6.08
C ARG A 137 -15.03 4.93 5.09
N SER A 138 -13.86 5.30 5.59
CA SER A 138 -12.66 5.40 4.78
C SER A 138 -12.03 4.03 4.59
N GLY A 139 -11.28 3.90 3.50
CA GLY A 139 -10.46 2.74 3.20
C GLY A 139 -9.14 3.19 2.59
N LEU A 140 -8.20 2.25 2.49
CA LEU A 140 -6.98 2.41 1.72
C LEU A 140 -7.25 1.95 0.28
N TYR A 141 -6.85 2.79 -0.68
CA TYR A 141 -7.03 2.54 -2.11
C TYR A 141 -5.69 2.60 -2.81
N VAL A 142 -5.61 1.87 -3.92
CA VAL A 142 -4.48 1.81 -4.84
C VAL A 142 -5.00 2.23 -6.21
N TRP A 143 -4.31 3.14 -6.87
CA TRP A 143 -4.54 3.45 -8.27
C TRP A 143 -3.26 3.25 -9.08
N THR A 144 -3.37 2.58 -10.23
CA THR A 144 -2.24 2.26 -11.11
C THR A 144 -2.51 2.75 -12.54
N SER A 145 -1.52 3.44 -13.15
CA SER A 145 -1.60 4.00 -14.52
C SER A 145 -1.17 3.06 -15.63
#